data_AF-X1VT48-F1
#
_entry.id   AF-X1VT48-F1
#
_cell.length_a   1.000
_cell.length_b   1.000
_cell.length_c   1.000
_cell.angle_alpha   90.00
_cell.angle_beta   90.00
_cell.angle_gamma   90.00
#
_symmetry.space_group_name_H-M   'P 1'
#
loop_
_entity.id
_entity.type
_entity.pdbx_description
1 polymer ?
#
loop_
_entity_poly.entity_id
_entity_poly.type
_entity_poly.pdbx_seq_one_letter_code
_entity_poly.pdbx_strand_id
1 'polypeptide(L)'
;MVYKTKFLKKLVVADYDPTADETKTWELTDDVLAAIWITVKGDLVAADMCIDDLLGLITSIDCWLGGLNVVHYENAISCMVMNSMLKQNRPMLLGNGMAIDDVMGCAFPILFGAPYLNDKMALPADKANRKTLTLGLDIANDDFDELLLDICEVILPGASPVGFIKQEEISQNAMGTGDKDVWLQRNWDLLKLLFKATTVPADAAWTTGINRAGLEIDDFVFGYQGVPWTHLHGEMMD
;
A
#
# COMPACT_ATOMS: atom_id res chain seq x y z
N MET A 1 15.67 -15.17 -4.98
CA MET A 1 15.98 -14.53 -3.68
C MET A 1 16.35 -15.63 -2.69
N VAL A 2 17.56 -15.65 -2.15
CA VAL A 2 17.98 -16.65 -1.14
C VAL A 2 17.74 -16.05 0.23
N TYR A 3 16.77 -16.60 0.98
CA TYR A 3 16.43 -16.11 2.31
C TYR A 3 17.52 -16.48 3.31
N LYS A 4 18.11 -15.48 3.99
CA LYS A 4 19.14 -15.68 5.02
C LYS A 4 18.57 -15.80 6.43
N THR A 5 17.29 -15.45 6.61
CA THR A 5 16.62 -15.36 7.91
C THR A 5 15.55 -16.43 8.03
N LYS A 6 15.43 -17.05 9.20
CA LYS A 6 14.30 -17.95 9.52
C LYS A 6 13.01 -17.12 9.57
N PHE A 7 11.99 -17.57 8.84
CA PHE A 7 10.68 -16.92 8.84
C PHE A 7 9.57 -17.96 8.98
N LEU A 8 8.42 -17.52 9.48
CA LEU A 8 7.19 -18.28 9.56
C LEU A 8 6.08 -17.48 8.87
N LYS A 9 5.31 -18.13 8.00
CA LYS A 9 4.07 -17.56 7.48
C LYS A 9 2.90 -18.14 8.27
N LYS A 10 1.99 -17.28 8.74
CA LYS A 10 0.85 -17.67 9.54
C LYS A 10 -0.41 -17.01 8.98
N LEU A 11 -1.41 -17.83 8.66
CA LEU A 11 -2.73 -17.35 8.29
C LEU A 11 -3.42 -16.79 9.54
N VAL A 12 -3.87 -15.55 9.45
CA VAL A 12 -4.66 -14.87 10.49
C VAL A 12 -6.13 -14.97 10.18
N VAL A 13 -6.46 -14.81 8.89
CA VAL A 13 -7.81 -14.81 8.36
C VAL A 13 -7.82 -15.66 7.11
N ALA A 14 -8.81 -16.53 6.99
CA ALA A 14 -9.04 -17.40 5.85
C ALA A 14 -10.44 -17.13 5.32
N ASP A 15 -10.55 -16.90 4.02
CA ASP A 15 -11.82 -16.78 3.28
C ASP A 15 -12.83 -15.87 3.99
N TYR A 16 -12.38 -14.69 4.41
CA TYR A 16 -13.27 -13.72 5.02
C TYR A 16 -14.15 -13.07 3.95
N ASP A 17 -15.45 -13.26 4.10
CA ASP A 17 -16.50 -12.63 3.30
C ASP A 17 -16.89 -11.29 3.95
N PRO A 18 -16.51 -10.16 3.34
CA PRO A 18 -16.69 -8.84 3.93
C PRO A 18 -18.03 -8.21 3.53
N THR A 19 -18.61 -7.43 4.44
CA THR A 19 -19.84 -6.68 4.13
C THR A 19 -19.53 -5.30 3.55
N ALA A 20 -20.51 -4.71 2.85
CA ALA A 20 -20.45 -3.34 2.35
C ALA A 20 -20.15 -2.31 3.46
N ASP A 21 -19.36 -1.29 3.13
CA ASP A 21 -18.97 -0.21 4.03
C ASP A 21 -18.41 -0.68 5.40
N GLU A 22 -17.82 -1.88 5.45
CA GLU A 22 -17.28 -2.43 6.69
C GLU A 22 -15.90 -1.82 6.99
N THR A 23 -15.67 -1.49 8.26
CA THR A 23 -14.30 -1.33 8.77
C THR A 23 -13.99 -2.50 9.70
N LYS A 24 -13.00 -3.30 9.33
CA LYS A 24 -12.64 -4.50 10.08
C LYS A 24 -11.22 -4.44 10.60
N THR A 25 -11.07 -4.74 11.89
CA THR A 25 -9.77 -4.77 12.57
C THR A 25 -9.44 -6.19 13.01
N TRP A 26 -8.21 -6.62 12.73
CA TRP A 26 -7.63 -7.87 13.19
C TRP A 26 -6.44 -7.61 14.10
N GLU A 27 -6.38 -8.34 15.21
CA GLU A 27 -5.18 -8.39 16.05
C GLU A 27 -4.10 -9.22 15.34
N LEU A 28 -2.90 -8.67 15.30
CA LEU A 28 -1.74 -9.30 14.71
C LEU A 28 -0.85 -9.91 15.80
N THR A 29 0.17 -10.68 15.39
CA THR A 29 1.11 -11.32 16.30
C THR A 29 1.89 -10.31 17.17
N ASP A 30 2.13 -10.69 18.42
CA ASP A 30 3.04 -9.98 19.33
C ASP A 30 4.52 -10.21 18.93
N ASP A 31 4.83 -11.20 18.09
CA ASP A 31 6.19 -11.52 17.62
C ASP A 31 6.70 -10.54 16.56
N VAL A 32 8.00 -10.57 16.23
CA VAL A 32 8.58 -9.71 15.18
C VAL A 32 7.90 -9.96 13.83
N LEU A 33 7.35 -8.91 13.23
CA LEU A 33 6.53 -8.98 12.02
C LEU A 33 7.24 -8.28 10.86
N ALA A 34 7.60 -9.04 9.83
CA ALA A 34 8.29 -8.50 8.65
C ALA A 34 7.34 -8.00 7.57
N ALA A 35 6.18 -8.65 7.44
CA ALA A 35 5.19 -8.31 6.43
C ALA A 35 3.80 -8.84 6.78
N ILE A 36 2.78 -8.25 6.17
CA ILE A 36 1.42 -8.77 6.12
C ILE A 36 1.07 -8.95 4.64
N TRP A 37 0.64 -10.14 4.25
CA TRP A 37 0.11 -10.43 2.93
C TRP A 37 -1.40 -10.35 2.99
N ILE A 38 -1.97 -9.58 2.08
CA ILE A 38 -3.40 -9.50 1.83
C ILE A 38 -3.63 -10.14 0.47
N THR A 39 -4.57 -11.08 0.41
CA THR A 39 -5.08 -11.62 -0.84
C THR A 39 -6.55 -11.30 -0.93
N VAL A 40 -6.95 -10.62 -1.99
CA VAL A 40 -8.35 -10.46 -2.38
C VAL A 40 -8.60 -11.33 -3.60
N LYS A 41 -9.72 -12.04 -3.61
CA LYS A 41 -10.15 -12.89 -4.72
C LYS A 41 -11.66 -12.89 -4.80
N GLY A 42 -12.20 -13.10 -5.99
CA GLY A 42 -13.63 -13.21 -6.23
C GLY A 42 -13.90 -13.55 -7.69
N ASP A 43 -15.16 -13.78 -7.99
CA ASP A 43 -15.65 -14.12 -9.32
C ASP A 43 -16.27 -12.91 -9.98
N LEU A 44 -16.00 -12.70 -11.27
CA LEU A 44 -16.57 -11.58 -12.01
C LEU A 44 -18.05 -11.81 -12.32
N VAL A 45 -18.90 -10.87 -11.93
CA VAL A 45 -20.33 -10.84 -12.30
C VAL A 45 -20.58 -9.87 -13.44
N ALA A 46 -19.68 -8.89 -13.62
CA ALA A 46 -19.65 -7.96 -14.75
C ALA A 46 -18.46 -8.21 -15.68
N ALA A 47 -18.70 -7.98 -16.98
CA ALA A 47 -17.62 -7.98 -17.97
C ALA A 47 -16.78 -6.70 -17.89
N ASP A 48 -15.58 -6.76 -18.46
CA ASP A 48 -14.65 -5.63 -18.58
C ASP A 48 -14.17 -5.02 -17.25
N MET A 49 -14.27 -5.77 -16.14
CA MET A 49 -13.66 -5.40 -14.86
C MET A 49 -12.14 -5.60 -14.90
N CYS A 50 -11.42 -4.75 -14.18
CA CYS A 50 -9.97 -4.82 -14.06
C CYS A 50 -9.51 -4.96 -12.60
N ILE A 51 -8.20 -5.17 -12.42
CA ILE A 51 -7.66 -5.42 -11.08
C ILE A 51 -7.77 -4.19 -10.19
N ASP A 52 -7.78 -3.00 -10.79
CA ASP A 52 -7.95 -1.76 -10.05
C ASP A 52 -9.37 -1.68 -9.46
N ASP A 53 -10.39 -2.22 -10.14
CA ASP A 53 -11.75 -2.29 -9.60
C ASP A 53 -11.80 -3.22 -8.38
N LEU A 54 -11.20 -4.41 -8.47
CA LEU A 54 -11.11 -5.37 -7.37
C LEU A 54 -10.34 -4.81 -6.16
N LEU A 55 -9.20 -4.16 -6.41
CA LEU A 55 -8.38 -3.56 -5.35
C LEU A 55 -9.01 -2.28 -4.78
N GLY A 56 -9.86 -1.60 -5.56
CA GLY A 56 -10.64 -0.45 -5.15
C GLY A 56 -11.64 -0.77 -4.03
N LEU A 57 -12.07 -2.03 -3.92
CA LEU A 57 -12.95 -2.50 -2.86
C LEU A 57 -12.30 -2.44 -1.45
N ILE A 58 -10.96 -2.35 -1.37
CA ILE A 58 -10.25 -2.06 -0.13
C ILE A 58 -10.03 -0.55 -0.06
N THR A 59 -10.90 0.13 0.67
CA THR A 59 -11.01 1.60 0.75
C THR A 59 -10.15 2.23 1.84
N SER A 60 -9.49 1.43 2.68
CA SER A 60 -8.37 1.90 3.50
C SER A 60 -7.52 0.73 4.00
N ILE A 61 -6.24 1.02 4.25
CA ILE A 61 -5.31 0.09 4.88
C ILE A 61 -4.55 0.81 5.98
N ASP A 62 -4.76 0.38 7.22
CA ASP A 62 -4.09 0.92 8.40
C ASP A 62 -3.40 -0.18 9.20
N CYS A 63 -2.10 -0.03 9.48
CA CYS A 63 -1.38 -0.93 10.38
C CYS A 63 -0.88 -0.15 11.59
N TRP A 64 -1.34 -0.54 12.77
CA TRP A 64 -0.98 0.10 14.02
C TRP A 64 0.02 -0.73 14.83
N LEU A 65 0.90 -0.04 15.55
CA LEU A 65 1.73 -0.59 16.62
C LEU A 65 1.41 0.21 17.89
N GLY A 66 0.52 -0.32 18.73
CA GLY A 66 -0.06 0.45 19.83
C GLY A 66 -0.79 1.68 19.33
N GLY A 67 -0.38 2.88 19.77
CA GLY A 67 -0.96 4.15 19.33
C GLY A 67 -0.36 4.76 18.07
N LEU A 68 0.63 4.11 17.44
CA LEU A 68 1.32 4.63 16.26
C LEU A 68 0.80 3.96 14.98
N ASN A 69 0.25 4.75 14.05
CA ASN A 69 -0.04 4.27 12.70
C ASN A 69 1.26 4.18 11.89
N VAL A 70 1.67 2.96 11.57
CA VAL A 70 2.92 2.67 10.85
C VAL A 70 2.70 2.60 9.35
N VAL A 71 1.50 2.21 8.91
CA VAL A 71 1.16 2.13 7.49
C VAL A 71 -0.22 2.69 7.30
N HIS A 72 -0.35 3.73 6.48
CA HIS A 72 -1.62 4.28 6.08
C HIS A 72 -1.69 4.41 4.55
N TYR A 73 -2.75 3.85 3.96
CA TYR A 73 -3.13 4.06 2.56
C TYR A 73 -4.64 4.23 2.43
N GLU A 74 -5.07 5.08 1.50
CA GLU A 74 -6.47 5.31 1.17
C GLU A 74 -7.05 4.20 0.27
N ASN A 75 -6.22 3.31 -0.27
CA ASN A 75 -6.67 2.15 -1.04
C ASN A 75 -5.54 1.13 -1.23
N ALA A 76 -5.91 -0.11 -1.60
CA ALA A 76 -4.93 -1.16 -1.87
C ALA A 76 -4.04 -0.87 -3.09
N ILE A 77 -4.51 -0.13 -4.09
CA ILE A 77 -3.72 0.21 -5.28
C ILE A 77 -2.50 1.06 -4.90
N SER A 78 -2.69 2.11 -4.09
CA SER A 78 -1.61 2.97 -3.59
C SER A 78 -0.57 2.13 -2.80
N CYS A 79 -1.04 1.21 -1.96
CA CYS A 79 -0.16 0.29 -1.23
C CYS A 79 0.65 -0.61 -2.20
N MET A 80 -0.01 -1.21 -3.18
CA MET A 80 0.61 -2.10 -4.16
C MET A 80 1.66 -1.39 -5.01
N VAL A 81 1.33 -0.19 -5.53
CA VAL A 81 2.25 0.64 -6.31
C VAL A 81 3.46 1.01 -5.46
N MET A 82 3.24 1.45 -4.22
CA MET A 82 4.36 1.83 -3.37
C MET A 82 5.26 0.63 -3.04
N ASN A 83 4.70 -0.54 -2.72
CA ASN A 83 5.52 -1.74 -2.49
C ASN A 83 6.29 -2.18 -3.74
N SER A 84 5.70 -2.05 -4.93
CA SER A 84 6.36 -2.34 -6.20
C SER A 84 7.53 -1.39 -6.46
N MET A 85 7.33 -0.08 -6.27
CA MET A 85 8.33 0.96 -6.55
C MET A 85 9.41 1.09 -5.47
N LEU A 86 9.07 0.90 -4.19
CA LEU A 86 10.05 0.98 -3.09
C LEU A 86 10.87 -0.28 -2.97
N LYS A 87 10.21 -1.43 -3.01
CA LYS A 87 10.75 -2.69 -2.47
C LYS A 87 10.93 -3.75 -3.55
N GLN A 88 10.69 -3.38 -4.81
CA GLN A 88 10.77 -4.25 -5.99
C GLN A 88 9.96 -5.54 -5.81
N ASN A 89 8.88 -5.47 -5.03
CA ASN A 89 8.02 -6.60 -4.76
C ASN A 89 6.74 -6.43 -5.55
N ARG A 90 6.62 -7.23 -6.62
CA ARG A 90 5.45 -7.18 -7.51
C ARG A 90 4.31 -7.98 -6.88
N PRO A 91 3.06 -7.50 -7.01
CA PRO A 91 1.90 -8.29 -6.63
C PRO A 91 1.85 -9.59 -7.44
N MET A 92 1.21 -10.61 -6.87
CA MET A 92 0.82 -11.81 -7.61
C MET A 92 -0.62 -11.65 -8.05
N LEU A 93 -0.83 -11.60 -9.36
CA LEU A 93 -2.17 -11.59 -9.96
C LEU A 93 -2.65 -13.04 -10.13
N LEU A 94 -3.86 -13.31 -9.68
CA LEU A 94 -4.58 -14.57 -9.84
C LEU A 94 -5.61 -14.33 -10.94
N GLY A 95 -5.27 -14.72 -12.16
CA GLY A 95 -6.11 -14.44 -13.33
C GLY A 95 -6.07 -12.97 -13.77
N ASN A 96 -6.55 -12.75 -14.99
CA ASN A 96 -6.79 -11.44 -15.58
C ASN A 96 -8.06 -11.51 -16.44
N GLY A 97 -9.01 -12.31 -15.97
CA GLY A 97 -10.27 -12.54 -16.66
C GLY A 97 -10.99 -11.22 -16.92
N MET A 98 -11.69 -11.16 -18.05
CA MET A 98 -12.50 -10.01 -18.43
C MET A 98 -13.93 -10.45 -18.80
N ALA A 99 -14.21 -11.76 -18.68
CA ALA A 99 -15.53 -12.32 -18.90
C ALA A 99 -16.21 -12.61 -17.56
N ILE A 100 -17.53 -12.63 -17.60
CA ILE A 100 -18.37 -13.08 -16.48
C ILE A 100 -17.98 -14.53 -16.13
N ASP A 101 -18.01 -14.84 -14.84
CA ASP A 101 -17.59 -16.09 -14.20
C ASP A 101 -16.07 -16.36 -14.24
N ASP A 102 -15.25 -15.42 -14.73
CA ASP A 102 -13.80 -15.54 -14.57
C ASP A 102 -13.39 -15.25 -13.11
N VAL A 103 -12.47 -16.06 -12.58
CA VAL A 103 -11.87 -15.83 -11.26
C VAL A 103 -10.80 -14.74 -11.37
N MET A 104 -10.88 -13.74 -10.50
CA MET A 104 -9.90 -12.69 -10.36
C MET A 104 -9.35 -12.62 -8.93
N GLY A 105 -8.08 -12.31 -8.77
CA GLY A 105 -7.50 -12.03 -7.47
C GLY A 105 -6.16 -11.33 -7.54
N CYS A 106 -5.77 -10.75 -6.41
CA CYS A 106 -4.46 -10.16 -6.23
C CYS A 106 -3.96 -10.40 -4.81
N ALA A 107 -2.73 -10.90 -4.71
CA ALA A 107 -2.00 -11.00 -3.47
C ALA A 107 -0.88 -9.96 -3.45
N PHE A 108 -0.90 -9.09 -2.46
CA PHE A 108 0.11 -8.05 -2.29
C PHE A 108 0.54 -7.95 -0.81
N PRO A 109 1.81 -7.59 -0.53
CA PRO A 109 2.29 -7.48 0.83
C PRO A 109 2.46 -6.05 1.31
N ILE A 110 2.03 -5.78 2.53
CA ILE A 110 2.49 -4.66 3.35
C ILE A 110 3.85 -5.06 3.94
N LEU A 111 4.92 -4.39 3.52
CA LEU A 111 6.28 -4.70 3.97
C LEU A 111 6.79 -3.65 4.98
N PHE A 112 7.37 -4.08 6.10
CA PHE A 112 7.92 -3.17 7.12
C PHE A 112 9.43 -2.95 7.02
N GLY A 113 10.08 -3.55 6.04
CA GLY A 113 11.52 -3.44 5.82
C GLY A 113 11.92 -3.59 4.35
N ALA A 114 13.14 -3.19 4.05
CA ALA A 114 13.80 -3.40 2.78
C ALA A 114 15.23 -3.89 3.04
N PRO A 115 15.71 -4.98 2.38
CA PRO A 115 14.96 -5.88 1.49
C PRO A 115 13.90 -6.73 2.22
N TYR A 116 13.07 -7.47 1.47
CA TYR A 116 12.08 -8.41 2.01
C TYR A 116 12.74 -9.42 2.97
N LEU A 117 12.16 -9.60 4.17
CA LEU A 117 12.67 -10.47 5.27
C LEU A 117 14.02 -10.06 5.85
N ASN A 118 14.19 -8.76 6.11
CA ASN A 118 15.32 -8.21 6.85
C ASN A 118 15.09 -8.34 8.37
N ASP A 119 15.98 -9.05 9.09
CA ASP A 119 15.90 -9.22 10.55
C ASP A 119 16.20 -7.94 11.34
N LYS A 120 16.83 -6.96 10.70
CA LYS A 120 17.13 -5.63 11.25
C LYS A 120 16.04 -4.60 10.98
N MET A 121 15.22 -4.82 9.96
CA MET A 121 14.15 -3.89 9.57
C MET A 121 12.80 -4.61 9.52
N ALA A 122 12.08 -4.59 10.64
CA ALA A 122 10.78 -5.24 10.82
C ALA A 122 10.05 -4.62 12.02
N LEU A 123 8.73 -4.79 12.11
CA LEU A 123 8.00 -4.37 13.31
C LEU A 123 8.46 -5.19 14.52
N PRO A 124 8.90 -4.55 15.62
CA PRO A 124 9.46 -5.23 16.77
C PRO A 124 8.42 -6.10 17.48
N ALA A 125 8.89 -7.10 18.22
CA ALA A 125 8.01 -7.84 19.12
C ALA A 125 7.59 -6.91 20.28
N ASP A 126 6.30 -6.82 20.57
CA ASP A 126 5.79 -5.98 21.64
C ASP A 126 4.45 -6.54 22.17
N LYS A 127 4.40 -6.80 23.48
CA LYS A 127 3.19 -7.30 24.17
C LYS A 127 2.36 -6.17 24.78
N ALA A 128 2.95 -5.00 24.97
CA ALA A 128 2.28 -3.83 25.52
C ALA A 128 1.63 -3.01 24.41
N ASN A 129 2.31 -2.88 23.27
CA ASN A 129 1.79 -2.22 22.07
C ASN A 129 1.37 -3.27 21.04
N ARG A 130 0.14 -3.78 21.19
CA ARG A 130 -0.41 -4.75 20.24
C ARG A 130 -0.43 -4.17 18.82
N LYS A 131 -0.15 -5.05 17.86
CA LYS A 131 -0.23 -4.73 16.44
C LYS A 131 -1.63 -5.02 15.95
N THR A 132 -2.17 -4.13 15.14
CA THR A 132 -3.47 -4.35 14.50
C THR A 132 -3.40 -3.97 13.03
N LEU A 133 -4.15 -4.71 12.21
CA LEU A 133 -4.47 -4.34 10.85
C LEU A 133 -5.94 -3.91 10.83
N THR A 134 -6.22 -2.73 10.33
CA THR A 134 -7.57 -2.26 10.05
C THR A 134 -7.70 -2.07 8.54
N LEU A 135 -8.74 -2.66 7.96
CA LEU A 135 -9.10 -2.44 6.56
C LEU A 135 -10.48 -1.78 6.49
N GLY A 136 -10.59 -0.76 5.65
CA GLY A 136 -11.86 -0.27 5.12
C GLY A 136 -12.22 -1.09 3.89
N LEU A 137 -13.47 -1.54 3.82
CA LEU A 137 -13.97 -2.51 2.85
C LEU A 137 -15.28 -1.98 2.29
N ASP A 138 -15.39 -1.86 0.97
CA ASP A 138 -16.60 -1.40 0.28
C ASP A 138 -16.94 -2.40 -0.82
N ILE A 139 -17.67 -3.45 -0.44
CA ILE A 139 -17.78 -4.70 -1.21
C ILE A 139 -19.21 -4.97 -1.69
N ALA A 140 -20.17 -4.07 -1.46
CA ALA A 140 -21.43 -4.11 -2.21
C ALA A 140 -21.22 -3.54 -3.61
N ASN A 141 -20.53 -4.29 -4.46
CA ASN A 141 -20.50 -4.01 -5.88
C ASN A 141 -21.16 -5.16 -6.64
N ASP A 142 -22.10 -4.85 -7.52
CA ASP A 142 -22.80 -5.80 -8.40
C ASP A 142 -21.85 -6.47 -9.43
N ASP A 143 -20.58 -6.09 -9.41
CA ASP A 143 -19.54 -6.52 -10.34
C ASP A 143 -18.77 -7.78 -9.89
N PHE A 144 -18.81 -8.14 -8.61
CA PHE A 144 -18.07 -9.29 -8.04
C PHE A 144 -18.94 -10.15 -7.11
N ASP A 145 -18.87 -11.47 -7.31
CA ASP A 145 -19.47 -12.48 -6.43
C ASP A 145 -18.37 -13.22 -5.67
N GLU A 146 -18.73 -13.84 -4.53
CA GLU A 146 -17.84 -14.64 -3.69
C GLU A 146 -16.51 -13.92 -3.36
N LEU A 147 -16.58 -12.64 -2.99
CA LEU A 147 -15.39 -11.90 -2.62
C LEU A 147 -14.83 -12.40 -1.28
N LEU A 148 -13.59 -12.86 -1.31
CA LEU A 148 -12.90 -13.44 -0.17
C LEU A 148 -11.58 -12.75 0.10
N LEU A 149 -11.30 -12.54 1.38
CA LEU A 149 -10.05 -11.98 1.88
C LEU A 149 -9.27 -13.01 2.70
N ASP A 150 -8.01 -13.23 2.31
CA ASP A 150 -7.03 -13.97 3.11
C ASP A 150 -5.96 -13.01 3.65
N ILE A 151 -5.66 -13.12 4.94
CA ILE A 151 -4.63 -12.31 5.60
C ILE A 151 -3.59 -13.23 6.22
N CYS A 152 -2.33 -13.08 5.77
CA CYS A 152 -1.21 -13.89 6.23
C CYS A 152 -0.07 -13.02 6.77
N GLU A 153 0.35 -13.27 7.99
CA GLU A 153 1.52 -12.64 8.59
C GLU A 153 2.81 -13.33 8.17
N VAL A 154 3.90 -12.58 8.14
CA VAL A 154 5.26 -13.12 8.01
C VAL A 154 6.09 -12.72 9.23
N ILE A 155 6.31 -13.71 10.08
CA ILE A 155 6.94 -13.59 11.39
C ILE A 155 8.42 -13.95 11.26
N LEU A 156 9.29 -13.25 12.00
CA LEU A 156 10.73 -13.54 12.10
C LEU A 156 11.10 -14.00 13.52
N PRO A 157 10.99 -15.30 13.83
CA PRO A 157 11.29 -15.81 15.17
C PRO A 157 12.74 -15.52 15.57
N GLY A 158 12.92 -14.90 16.74
CA GLY A 158 14.24 -14.59 17.29
C GLY A 158 14.97 -13.41 16.63
N ALA A 159 14.33 -12.68 15.71
CA ALA A 159 14.86 -11.42 15.20
C ALA A 159 14.86 -10.33 16.30
N SER A 160 15.73 -9.34 16.14
CA SER A 160 15.81 -8.16 17.01
C SER A 160 15.97 -6.93 16.11
N PRO A 161 14.86 -6.44 15.53
CA PRO A 161 14.91 -5.33 14.60
C PRO A 161 15.38 -4.06 15.30
N VAL A 162 16.13 -3.23 14.58
CA VAL A 162 16.63 -1.94 15.05
C VAL A 162 15.81 -0.77 14.51
N GLY A 163 14.92 -1.04 13.55
CA GLY A 163 14.00 -0.07 12.97
C GLY A 163 12.97 -0.74 12.07
N PHE A 164 12.09 0.07 11.48
CA PHE A 164 11.09 -0.34 10.50
C PHE A 164 10.78 0.83 9.58
N ILE A 165 10.14 0.54 8.44
CA ILE A 165 9.72 1.55 7.47
C ILE A 165 8.28 1.94 7.78
N LYS A 166 8.09 3.22 8.15
CA LYS A 166 6.78 3.86 8.19
C LYS A 166 6.36 4.23 6.76
N GLN A 167 5.08 4.06 6.44
CA GLN A 167 4.46 4.39 5.16
C GLN A 167 3.21 5.23 5.39
N GLU A 168 3.07 6.31 4.64
CA GLU A 168 1.97 7.24 4.83
C GLU A 168 1.59 7.83 3.46
N GLU A 169 0.31 7.73 3.13
CA GLU A 169 -0.31 8.47 2.05
C GLU A 169 -0.87 9.78 2.61
N ILE A 170 -0.53 10.89 1.96
CA ILE A 170 -1.08 12.21 2.30
C ILE A 170 -1.82 12.70 1.06
N SER A 171 -3.14 12.81 1.17
CA SER A 171 -3.98 13.31 0.10
C SER A 171 -4.21 14.81 0.26
N GLN A 172 -3.90 15.56 -0.79
CA GLN A 172 -4.16 16.99 -0.88
C GLN A 172 -5.21 17.19 -1.96
N ASN A 173 -6.47 17.38 -1.55
CA ASN A 173 -7.54 17.68 -2.49
C ASN A 173 -7.22 18.98 -3.25
N ALA A 174 -7.26 18.90 -4.58
CA ALA A 174 -7.01 20.03 -5.47
C ALA A 174 -8.20 21.00 -5.45
N MET A 175 -8.40 21.72 -4.34
CA MET A 175 -9.32 22.85 -4.30
C MET A 175 -8.60 24.06 -4.90
N GLY A 176 -8.72 24.19 -6.23
CA GLY A 176 -8.24 25.32 -7.03
C GLY A 176 -6.84 25.15 -7.65
N THR A 177 -6.59 25.93 -8.71
CA THR A 177 -5.29 26.04 -9.37
C THR A 177 -4.32 26.86 -8.53
N GLY A 178 -3.07 26.42 -8.41
CA GLY A 178 -2.00 27.18 -7.74
C GLY A 178 -1.00 26.26 -7.04
N ASP A 179 -0.05 26.88 -6.35
CA ASP A 179 0.96 26.16 -5.57
C ASP A 179 0.33 25.61 -4.29
N LYS A 180 0.72 24.39 -3.94
CA LYS A 180 0.22 23.68 -2.77
C LYS A 180 1.40 23.06 -2.04
N ASP A 181 1.55 23.43 -0.77
CA ASP A 181 2.56 22.84 0.11
C ASP A 181 1.98 21.62 0.82
N VAL A 182 2.74 20.53 0.82
CA VAL A 182 2.42 19.30 1.56
C VAL A 182 3.48 19.12 2.63
N TRP A 183 3.04 19.19 3.89
CA TRP A 183 3.93 19.04 5.04
C TRP A 183 4.13 17.57 5.37
N LEU A 184 5.38 17.12 5.31
CA LEU A 184 5.76 15.76 5.71
C LEU A 184 5.99 15.69 7.22
N GLN A 185 5.78 14.51 7.80
CA GLN A 185 6.04 14.29 9.22
C GLN A 185 7.53 14.48 9.54
N ARG A 186 7.81 15.12 10.68
CA ARG A 186 9.17 15.31 11.20
C ARG A 186 9.59 14.12 12.06
N ASN A 187 10.89 13.98 12.29
CA ASN A 187 11.54 12.93 13.12
C ASN A 187 11.60 11.52 12.50
N TRP A 188 11.42 11.41 11.19
CA TRP A 188 11.66 10.18 10.43
C TRP A 188 12.61 10.46 9.28
N ASP A 189 13.53 9.54 9.04
CA ASP A 189 14.37 9.59 7.85
C ASP A 189 13.52 9.30 6.61
N LEU A 190 13.53 10.24 5.66
CA LEU A 190 12.78 10.10 4.43
C LEU A 190 13.53 9.16 3.47
N LEU A 191 12.95 7.99 3.19
CA LEU A 191 13.54 7.02 2.27
C LEU A 191 13.21 7.31 0.80
N LYS A 192 11.92 7.54 0.50
CA LYS A 192 11.43 7.89 -0.84
C LYS A 192 10.09 8.64 -0.73
N LEU A 193 9.79 9.43 -1.77
CA LEU A 193 8.48 10.06 -1.98
C LEU A 193 7.92 9.59 -3.31
N LEU A 194 6.63 9.28 -3.34
CA LEU A 194 5.88 9.00 -4.56
C LEU A 194 4.82 10.09 -4.74
N PHE A 195 4.86 10.78 -5.87
CA PHE A 195 3.83 11.73 -6.26
C PHE A 195 2.82 11.04 -7.18
N LYS A 196 1.57 10.91 -6.71
CA LYS A 196 0.46 10.37 -7.49
C LYS A 196 -0.37 11.52 -8.05
N ALA A 197 -0.59 11.53 -9.37
CA ALA A 197 -1.51 12.43 -10.05
C ALA A 197 -2.62 11.60 -10.70
N THR A 198 -3.88 11.97 -10.48
CA THR A 198 -5.05 11.25 -11.05
C THR A 198 -5.38 11.67 -12.47
N THR A 199 -4.89 12.84 -12.90
CA THR A 199 -5.08 13.35 -14.27
C THR A 199 -3.74 13.46 -14.98
N VAL A 200 -3.65 12.79 -16.13
CA VAL A 200 -2.55 12.87 -17.09
C VAL A 200 -3.05 13.48 -18.40
N PRO A 201 -2.17 14.05 -19.25
CA PRO A 201 -2.58 14.64 -20.52
C PRO A 201 -3.29 13.62 -21.41
N ALA A 202 -4.39 14.04 -22.03
CA ALA A 202 -5.16 13.25 -22.99
C ALA A 202 -5.25 13.99 -24.34
N ASP A 203 -5.58 13.28 -25.42
CA ASP A 203 -5.47 13.74 -26.82
C ASP A 203 -5.96 15.18 -27.09
N ALA A 204 -7.03 15.63 -26.44
CA ALA A 204 -7.63 16.94 -26.66
C ALA A 204 -7.15 18.05 -25.70
N ALA A 205 -6.43 17.72 -24.61
CA ALA A 205 -6.04 18.70 -23.59
C ALA A 205 -4.79 18.29 -22.80
N TRP A 206 -3.85 19.23 -22.68
CA TRP A 206 -2.71 19.10 -21.78
C TRP A 206 -3.09 19.53 -20.36
N THR A 207 -3.78 18.64 -19.65
CA THR A 207 -4.15 18.83 -18.23
C THR A 207 -3.47 17.77 -17.37
N THR A 208 -2.77 18.21 -16.34
CA THR A 208 -2.14 17.34 -15.33
C THR A 208 -2.61 17.76 -13.93
N GLY A 209 -2.78 16.78 -13.04
CA GLY A 209 -3.05 17.07 -11.63
C GLY A 209 -1.85 17.70 -10.92
N ILE A 210 -0.63 17.35 -11.36
CA ILE A 210 0.63 17.91 -10.89
C ILE A 210 1.41 18.40 -12.10
N ASN A 211 1.64 19.71 -12.19
CA ASN A 211 2.41 20.29 -13.30
C ASN A 211 3.91 20.28 -12.96
N ARG A 212 4.26 20.70 -11.74
CA ARG A 212 5.64 20.81 -11.25
C ARG A 212 5.69 20.41 -9.78
N ALA A 213 6.85 19.91 -9.34
CA ALA A 213 7.10 19.62 -7.94
C ALA A 213 8.49 20.12 -7.52
N GLY A 214 8.63 20.42 -6.23
CA GLY A 214 9.88 20.74 -5.58
C GLY A 214 9.94 20.09 -4.20
N LEU A 215 11.14 20.03 -3.64
CA LEU A 215 11.36 19.55 -2.28
C LEU A 215 12.16 20.60 -1.52
N GLU A 216 11.65 20.97 -0.35
CA GLU A 216 12.30 21.91 0.56
C GLU A 216 12.57 21.23 1.91
N ILE A 217 13.75 21.46 2.46
CA ILE A 217 14.17 21.00 3.79
C ILE A 217 14.65 22.25 4.54
N ASP A 218 14.00 22.57 5.66
CA ASP A 218 14.29 23.75 6.47
C ASP A 218 14.27 25.07 5.65
N ASP A 219 13.25 25.23 4.80
CA ASP A 219 13.08 26.37 3.87
C ASP A 219 14.19 26.50 2.81
N PHE A 220 15.02 25.47 2.64
CA PHE A 220 16.01 25.37 1.57
C PHE A 220 15.60 24.33 0.54
N VAL A 221 15.60 24.73 -0.72
CA VAL A 221 15.39 23.85 -1.86
C VAL A 221 16.45 22.74 -1.87
N PHE A 222 15.98 21.49 -1.90
CA PHE A 222 16.82 20.30 -1.87
C PHE A 222 16.52 19.39 -3.06
N GLY A 223 17.49 19.23 -3.97
CA GLY A 223 17.40 18.33 -5.13
C GLY A 223 16.53 18.86 -6.26
N TYR A 224 15.25 19.13 -6.01
CA TYR A 224 14.24 19.47 -7.01
C TYR A 224 13.61 20.84 -6.77
N GLN A 225 13.59 21.70 -7.78
CA GLN A 225 12.95 23.02 -7.73
C GLN A 225 12.02 23.23 -8.92
N GLY A 226 10.70 23.09 -8.71
CA GLY A 226 9.72 23.32 -9.77
C GLY A 226 9.94 22.45 -11.01
N VAL A 227 10.43 21.22 -10.81
CA VAL A 227 10.73 20.30 -11.90
C VAL A 227 9.42 19.81 -12.50
N PRO A 228 9.26 19.81 -13.84
CA PRO A 228 8.07 19.29 -14.49
C PRO A 228 7.79 17.85 -14.08
N TRP A 229 6.51 17.54 -13.79
CA TRP A 229 6.09 16.20 -13.38
C TRP A 229 6.51 15.12 -14.40
N THR A 230 6.48 15.43 -15.69
CA THR A 230 6.89 14.51 -16.76
C THR A 230 8.37 14.10 -16.66
N HIS A 231 9.25 15.00 -16.20
CA HIS A 231 10.65 14.67 -16.01
C HIS A 231 10.83 13.76 -14.79
N LEU A 232 10.18 14.09 -13.67
CA LEU A 232 10.20 13.27 -12.46
C LEU A 232 9.62 11.88 -12.72
N HIS A 233 8.53 11.80 -13.49
CA HIS A 233 7.91 10.53 -13.86
C HIS A 233 8.82 9.69 -14.76
N GLY A 234 9.53 10.32 -15.70
CA GLY A 234 10.53 9.67 -16.55
C GLY A 234 11.72 9.10 -15.76
N GLU A 235 12.23 9.86 -14.78
CA GLU A 235 13.34 9.41 -13.90
C GLU A 235 12.97 8.18 -13.05
N MET A 236 11.68 7.95 -12.77
CA MET A 236 11.23 6.76 -12.02
C MET A 236 11.06 5.50 -12.89
N MET A 237 11.14 5.63 -14.22
CA MET A 237 10.98 4.52 -15.16
C MET A 237 12.31 3.84 -15.54
N ASP A 238 13.45 4.44 -15.15
CA ASP A 238 14.81 3.89 -15.27
C ASP A 238 15.21 3.06 -14.03
#